data_AF-A0A3M2BD55-F1
#
_entry.id   AF-A0A3M2BD55-F1
#
_cell.length_a   1.000
_cell.length_b   1.000
_cell.length_c   1.000
_cell.angle_alpha   90.00
_cell.angle_beta   90.00
_cell.angle_gamma   90.00
#
_symmetry.space_group_name_H-M   'P 1'
#
loop_
_entity.id
_entity.type
_entity.pdbx_description
1 polymer ?
#
loop_
_entity_poly.entity_id
_entity_poly.type
_entity_poly.pdbx_seq_one_letter_code
_entity_poly.pdbx_strand_id
1 'polypeptide(L)'
;VAREVPDFLKPYVKQGIEDWQPAFEAAGFSNAIIGKYAPSEEEDPDWDPEDARISSIRWLPADIKNAFGPHVHDPRTGEILEADVRMYHNVMTLVRDWYFVQAGAVDERAQKLPLPDDLMGELVRFVVAHEVGHSLGFPHNFKASNSYTVEQLRDPEWTRRNGTAPSIMDYARFNYVAQPGDGAALLPGVGPYDFFATEWGYRQFAPDADEKAELEKLVKKQIDEPMYRFGGGFGDPSSQTEDLSSDAVEATQLGLANLRRIAGFIVEATCNEGEDYDLLENMYNELWGQWNREMGHVANLVAGVEQVNLFYGDAEKRYFPVSSDRQREAVAFLLEHALGEPDPAMVSENIVARLSATGVADRVAAAQGRVLRSLLDARRIDRMAELAQRNEDSYSISEFMGDLRDGIFRELAQLPPASVSLYRRNLQRAFVEALAGVIENPEPDSDYPAFARAELNSIRAMLASARQDDESDATLSVHLRDLTARITEALDADD
;
A
#
# COMPACT_ATOMS: atom_id res chain seq x y z
N VAL A 1 17.00 -13.10 -22.74
CA VAL A 1 17.28 -13.79 -21.46
C VAL A 1 18.75 -14.18 -21.44
N ALA A 2 19.55 -13.53 -20.59
CA ALA A 2 20.99 -13.69 -20.56
C ALA A 2 21.43 -15.08 -20.01
N ARG A 3 22.68 -15.46 -20.25
CA ARG A 3 23.22 -16.79 -19.90
C ARG A 3 23.21 -17.03 -18.40
N GLU A 4 23.48 -15.98 -17.63
CA GLU A 4 23.62 -15.97 -16.17
C GLU A 4 22.30 -16.08 -15.39
N VAL A 5 21.15 -15.98 -16.06
CA VAL A 5 19.84 -16.24 -15.43
C VAL A 5 19.79 -17.69 -14.95
N PRO A 6 19.38 -17.99 -13.71
CA PRO A 6 19.25 -19.36 -13.22
C PRO A 6 18.36 -20.21 -14.14
N ASP A 7 18.78 -21.45 -14.45
CA ASP A 7 18.15 -22.27 -15.49
C ASP A 7 16.66 -22.52 -15.25
N PHE A 8 16.26 -22.76 -13.99
CA PHE A 8 14.85 -22.97 -13.65
C PHE A 8 13.98 -21.70 -13.82
N LEU A 9 14.59 -20.51 -13.79
CA LEU A 9 13.90 -19.23 -14.00
C LEU A 9 13.83 -18.82 -15.47
N LYS A 10 14.73 -19.31 -16.34
CA LYS A 10 14.78 -18.93 -17.76
C LYS A 10 13.43 -19.01 -18.48
N PRO A 11 12.59 -20.05 -18.29
CA PRO A 11 11.26 -20.11 -18.91
C PRO A 11 10.34 -18.96 -18.45
N TYR A 12 10.34 -18.65 -17.16
CA TYR A 12 9.51 -17.60 -16.55
C TYR A 12 9.96 -16.21 -16.96
N VAL A 13 11.28 -15.97 -17.00
CA VAL A 13 11.85 -14.70 -17.49
C VAL A 13 11.51 -14.49 -18.97
N LYS A 14 11.61 -15.55 -19.79
CA LYS A 14 11.19 -15.47 -21.20
C LYS A 14 9.71 -15.14 -21.31
N GLN A 15 8.87 -15.80 -20.51
CA GLN A 15 7.44 -15.56 -20.52
C GLN A 15 7.07 -14.14 -20.08
N GLY A 16 7.74 -13.56 -19.08
CA GLY A 16 7.49 -12.18 -18.64
C GLY A 16 7.74 -11.14 -19.74
N ILE A 17 8.70 -11.40 -20.65
CA ILE A 17 8.89 -10.59 -21.87
C ILE A 17 7.69 -10.75 -22.82
N GLU A 18 7.22 -11.98 -22.98
CA GLU A 18 6.17 -12.34 -23.94
C GLU A 18 4.75 -11.99 -23.45
N ASP A 19 4.57 -11.71 -22.16
CA ASP A 19 3.29 -11.27 -21.59
C ASP A 19 2.80 -9.93 -22.19
N TRP A 20 3.71 -9.14 -22.76
CA TRP A 20 3.38 -7.90 -23.49
C TRP A 20 3.00 -8.12 -24.96
N GLN A 21 3.20 -9.32 -25.53
CA GLN A 21 2.86 -9.60 -26.94
C GLN A 21 1.40 -9.25 -27.28
N PRO A 22 0.40 -9.68 -26.48
CA PRO A 22 -1.00 -9.40 -26.80
C PRO A 22 -1.32 -7.89 -26.87
N ALA A 23 -0.67 -7.07 -26.05
CA ALA A 23 -0.85 -5.62 -26.06
C ALA A 23 -0.33 -4.98 -27.36
N PHE A 24 0.84 -5.43 -27.85
CA PHE A 24 1.38 -4.98 -29.13
C PHE A 24 0.57 -5.50 -30.33
N GLU A 25 0.05 -6.72 -30.26
CA GLU A 25 -0.85 -7.27 -31.27
C GLU A 25 -2.13 -6.43 -31.38
N ALA A 26 -2.71 -6.03 -30.25
CA ALA A 26 -3.87 -5.13 -30.22
C ALA A 26 -3.56 -3.73 -30.79
N ALA A 27 -2.32 -3.24 -30.58
CA ALA A 27 -1.84 -1.99 -31.18
C ALA A 27 -1.55 -2.09 -32.69
N GLY A 28 -1.65 -3.29 -33.29
CA GLY A 28 -1.53 -3.52 -34.73
C GLY A 28 -0.17 -4.03 -35.19
N PHE A 29 0.69 -4.46 -34.27
CA PHE A 29 1.99 -5.03 -34.60
C PHE A 29 1.95 -6.56 -34.66
N SER A 30 2.83 -7.14 -35.47
CA SER A 30 3.15 -8.56 -35.41
C SER A 30 4.62 -8.70 -35.02
N ASN A 31 4.93 -9.55 -34.03
CA ASN A 31 6.30 -9.82 -33.57
C ASN A 31 7.05 -8.59 -33.00
N ALA A 32 6.34 -7.64 -32.37
CA ALA A 32 6.96 -6.44 -31.79
C ALA A 32 7.90 -6.76 -30.62
N ILE A 33 7.53 -7.74 -29.80
CA ILE A 33 8.29 -8.17 -28.63
C ILE A 33 8.41 -9.69 -28.61
N ILE A 34 9.63 -10.22 -28.49
CA ILE A 34 9.89 -11.66 -28.54
C ILE A 34 10.94 -12.01 -27.50
N GLY A 35 10.61 -12.95 -26.61
CA GLY A 35 11.59 -13.53 -25.69
C GLY A 35 12.54 -14.47 -26.43
N LYS A 36 13.86 -14.26 -26.28
CA LYS A 36 14.90 -15.17 -26.79
C LYS A 36 15.89 -15.52 -25.70
N TYR A 37 16.41 -16.74 -25.76
CA TYR A 37 17.57 -17.14 -24.97
C TYR A 37 18.84 -16.59 -25.63
N ALA A 38 19.79 -16.16 -24.81
CA ALA A 38 21.14 -15.87 -25.30
C ALA A 38 21.70 -17.12 -26.00
N PRO A 39 22.41 -16.97 -27.13
CA PRO A 39 23.09 -18.09 -27.77
C PRO A 39 24.07 -18.73 -26.78
N SER A 40 24.29 -20.03 -26.89
CA SER A 40 25.39 -20.70 -26.19
C SER A 40 26.75 -20.16 -26.64
N GLU A 41 27.80 -20.39 -25.85
CA GLU A 41 29.17 -20.02 -26.23
C GLU A 41 29.64 -20.71 -27.54
N GLU A 42 29.09 -21.88 -27.85
CA GLU A 42 29.37 -22.59 -29.12
C GLU A 42 28.65 -21.96 -30.31
N GLU A 43 27.45 -21.42 -30.11
CA GLU A 43 26.66 -20.76 -31.16
C GLU A 43 27.17 -19.36 -31.46
N ASP A 44 27.56 -18.60 -30.43
CA ASP A 44 28.13 -17.27 -30.54
C ASP A 44 29.09 -16.97 -29.37
N PRO A 45 30.40 -17.16 -29.55
CA PRO A 45 31.39 -16.89 -28.50
C PRO A 45 31.58 -15.40 -28.22
N ASP A 46 31.20 -14.53 -29.16
CA ASP A 46 31.36 -13.08 -29.06
C ASP A 46 30.08 -12.39 -28.53
N TRP A 47 29.04 -13.15 -28.20
CA TRP A 47 27.82 -12.61 -27.61
C TRP A 47 28.11 -11.96 -26.25
N ASP A 48 27.74 -10.69 -26.14
CA ASP A 48 27.86 -9.89 -24.93
C ASP A 48 26.47 -9.40 -24.50
N PRO A 49 26.07 -9.58 -23.23
CA PRO A 49 24.82 -9.02 -22.72
C PRO A 49 24.77 -7.48 -22.77
N GLU A 50 25.88 -6.78 -22.96
CA GLU A 50 25.97 -5.31 -23.08
C GLU A 50 26.07 -4.82 -24.54
N ASP A 51 25.82 -5.69 -25.51
CA ASP A 51 25.71 -5.29 -26.92
C ASP A 51 24.51 -4.36 -27.12
N ALA A 52 24.78 -3.11 -27.53
CA ALA A 52 23.76 -2.08 -27.75
C ALA A 52 22.67 -2.44 -28.77
N ARG A 53 22.83 -3.54 -29.53
CA ARG A 53 21.83 -4.05 -30.48
C ARG A 53 20.83 -5.01 -29.85
N ILE A 54 21.03 -5.42 -28.60
CA ILE A 54 20.29 -6.49 -27.94
C ILE A 54 19.82 -6.02 -26.57
N SER A 55 18.52 -5.80 -26.41
CA SER A 55 17.92 -5.64 -25.08
C SER A 55 18.02 -6.96 -24.30
N SER A 56 18.51 -6.88 -23.06
CA SER A 56 18.83 -8.06 -22.26
C SER A 56 18.09 -8.06 -20.91
N ILE A 57 17.80 -9.26 -20.39
CA ILE A 57 17.43 -9.43 -18.97
C ILE A 57 18.63 -10.08 -18.29
N ARG A 58 19.26 -9.32 -17.40
CA ARG A 58 20.49 -9.64 -16.66
C ARG A 58 20.15 -10.18 -15.28
N TRP A 59 20.96 -11.11 -14.78
CA TRP A 59 20.85 -11.59 -13.40
C TRP A 59 22.11 -11.24 -12.61
N LEU A 60 21.94 -10.43 -11.55
CA LEU A 60 23.05 -9.87 -10.78
C LEU A 60 23.16 -10.56 -9.42
N PRO A 61 24.28 -11.22 -9.10
CA PRO A 61 24.51 -11.88 -7.82
C PRO A 61 24.87 -10.84 -6.73
N ALA A 62 23.92 -9.97 -6.39
CA ALA A 62 24.05 -8.97 -5.34
C ALA A 62 22.89 -9.08 -4.33
N ASP A 63 23.15 -8.60 -3.12
CA ASP A 63 22.27 -8.67 -1.97
C ASP A 63 21.11 -7.65 -1.99
N ILE A 64 21.11 -6.76 -2.99
CA ILE A 64 20.08 -5.75 -3.23
C ILE A 64 18.73 -6.44 -3.49
N LYS A 65 17.72 -6.09 -2.68
CA LYS A 65 16.33 -6.52 -2.84
C LYS A 65 15.60 -5.60 -3.82
N ASN A 66 15.89 -5.69 -5.12
CA ASN A 66 15.19 -4.89 -6.12
C ASN A 66 15.28 -5.50 -7.54
N ALA A 67 14.60 -4.90 -8.50
CA ALA A 67 14.89 -4.98 -9.92
C ALA A 67 14.81 -3.56 -10.52
N PHE A 68 15.34 -3.37 -11.72
CA PHE A 68 15.16 -2.12 -12.44
C PHE A 68 15.29 -2.32 -13.96
N GLY A 69 14.32 -1.82 -14.71
CA GLY A 69 14.24 -1.82 -16.17
C GLY A 69 14.51 -0.45 -16.80
N PRO A 70 15.78 0.00 -16.90
CA PRO A 70 16.12 1.20 -17.66
C PRO A 70 15.87 1.00 -19.16
N HIS A 71 15.91 2.11 -19.88
CA HIS A 71 16.06 2.12 -21.32
C HIS A 71 16.98 3.27 -21.74
N VAL A 72 17.66 3.11 -22.87
CA VAL A 72 18.37 4.17 -23.58
C VAL A 72 17.48 4.64 -24.72
N HIS A 73 17.21 5.94 -24.80
CA HIS A 73 16.39 6.51 -25.87
C HIS A 73 17.10 7.66 -26.60
N ASP A 74 16.73 7.89 -27.85
CA ASP A 74 17.14 9.08 -28.58
C ASP A 74 16.37 10.30 -28.04
N PRO A 75 17.04 11.32 -27.47
CA PRO A 75 16.35 12.47 -26.86
C PRO A 75 15.62 13.36 -27.88
N ARG A 76 15.81 13.14 -29.19
CA ARG A 76 15.17 13.92 -30.26
C ARG A 76 13.85 13.31 -30.71
N THR A 77 13.75 11.99 -30.70
CA THR A 77 12.61 11.23 -31.22
C THR A 77 11.83 10.51 -30.12
N GLY A 78 12.46 10.25 -28.97
CA GLY A 78 11.93 9.38 -27.93
C GLY A 78 12.04 7.89 -28.25
N GLU A 79 12.66 7.51 -29.38
CA GLU A 79 12.84 6.12 -29.78
C GLU A 79 13.70 5.37 -28.75
N ILE A 80 13.16 4.28 -28.20
CA ILE A 80 13.90 3.36 -27.34
C ILE A 80 14.85 2.55 -28.21
N LEU A 81 16.15 2.71 -27.97
CA LEU A 81 17.23 2.08 -28.74
C LEU A 81 17.64 0.73 -28.15
N GLU A 82 17.65 0.65 -26.82
CA GLU A 82 18.19 -0.48 -26.06
C GLU A 82 17.57 -0.47 -24.65
N ALA A 83 17.49 -1.65 -24.02
CA ALA A 83 17.03 -1.78 -22.64
C ALA A 83 17.67 -3.00 -21.93
N ASP A 84 18.36 -2.71 -20.82
CA ASP A 84 19.03 -3.69 -19.98
C ASP A 84 18.31 -3.85 -18.63
N VAL A 85 17.35 -4.77 -18.55
CA VAL A 85 16.66 -5.06 -17.29
C VAL A 85 17.62 -5.79 -16.35
N ARG A 86 17.75 -5.28 -15.14
CA ARG A 86 18.65 -5.82 -14.11
C ARG A 86 17.86 -6.43 -12.98
N MET A 87 17.91 -7.76 -12.90
CA MET A 87 17.33 -8.53 -11.81
C MET A 87 18.41 -8.82 -10.75
N TYR A 88 18.29 -8.23 -9.56
CA TYR A 88 19.17 -8.58 -8.46
C TYR A 88 18.71 -9.89 -7.82
N HIS A 89 19.62 -10.79 -7.45
CA HIS A 89 19.28 -12.12 -6.94
C HIS A 89 18.31 -12.08 -5.75
N ASN A 90 18.49 -11.13 -4.83
CA ASN A 90 17.64 -10.97 -3.64
C ASN A 90 16.25 -10.36 -3.93
N VAL A 91 15.89 -10.10 -5.19
CA VAL A 91 14.49 -9.84 -5.57
C VAL A 91 13.59 -11.03 -5.23
N MET A 92 14.12 -12.25 -5.26
CA MET A 92 13.39 -13.47 -4.88
C MET A 92 12.98 -13.44 -3.40
N THR A 93 13.85 -12.91 -2.53
CA THR A 93 13.52 -12.71 -1.11
C THR A 93 12.42 -11.68 -0.96
N LEU A 94 12.51 -10.56 -1.68
CA LEU A 94 11.51 -9.50 -1.62
C LEU A 94 10.12 -9.98 -2.05
N VAL A 95 10.04 -10.62 -3.21
CA VAL A 95 8.76 -11.08 -3.76
C VAL A 95 8.18 -12.25 -2.95
N ARG A 96 9.03 -13.11 -2.35
CA ARG A 96 8.61 -14.12 -1.36
C ARG A 96 7.92 -13.45 -0.17
N ASP A 97 8.59 -12.46 0.42
CA ASP A 97 8.15 -11.79 1.64
C ASP A 97 6.79 -11.12 1.41
N TRP A 98 6.64 -10.40 0.29
CA TRP A 98 5.37 -9.81 -0.11
C TRP A 98 4.28 -10.85 -0.38
N TYR A 99 4.57 -11.89 -1.16
CA TYR A 99 3.59 -12.92 -1.48
C TYR A 99 3.12 -13.67 -0.23
N PHE A 100 4.02 -13.95 0.71
CA PHE A 100 3.70 -14.59 1.97
C PHE A 100 2.65 -13.79 2.76
N VAL A 101 2.88 -12.48 2.94
CA VAL A 101 1.99 -11.64 3.76
C VAL A 101 0.72 -11.17 3.05
N GLN A 102 0.69 -11.17 1.71
CA GLN A 102 -0.47 -10.74 0.92
C GLN A 102 -1.34 -11.90 0.43
N ALA A 103 -0.75 -13.04 0.07
CA ALA A 103 -1.44 -14.16 -0.57
C ALA A 103 -1.32 -15.50 0.18
N GLY A 104 -0.42 -15.62 1.17
CA GLY A 104 -0.19 -16.88 1.90
C GLY A 104 -1.42 -17.41 2.66
N ALA A 105 -2.36 -16.54 3.02
CA ALA A 105 -3.63 -16.95 3.58
C ALA A 105 -4.49 -17.79 2.61
N VAL A 106 -4.34 -17.57 1.30
CA VAL A 106 -5.17 -18.15 0.23
C VAL A 106 -4.42 -19.24 -0.55
N ASP A 107 -3.12 -19.08 -0.78
CA ASP A 107 -2.28 -20.06 -1.50
C ASP A 107 -1.52 -20.96 -0.52
N GLU A 108 -1.95 -22.21 -0.41
CA GLU A 108 -1.31 -23.23 0.46
C GLU A 108 0.18 -23.43 0.14
N ARG A 109 0.61 -23.19 -1.10
CA ARG A 109 2.03 -23.30 -1.49
C ARG A 109 2.92 -22.27 -0.80
N ALA A 110 2.34 -21.17 -0.31
CA ALA A 110 3.05 -20.13 0.42
C ALA A 110 2.98 -20.27 1.95
N GLN A 111 2.29 -21.30 2.47
CA GLN A 111 2.17 -21.54 3.92
C GLN A 111 3.37 -22.28 4.52
N LYS A 112 4.40 -22.54 3.72
CA LYS A 112 5.68 -23.10 4.16
C LYS A 112 6.82 -22.51 3.34
N LEU A 113 7.90 -22.14 4.02
CA LEU A 113 9.12 -21.68 3.35
C LEU A 113 10.20 -22.77 3.34
N PRO A 114 11.06 -22.84 2.29
CA PRO A 114 11.05 -21.99 1.09
C PRO A 114 9.85 -22.27 0.16
N LEU A 115 9.49 -21.29 -0.68
CA LEU A 115 8.43 -21.44 -1.68
C LEU A 115 8.83 -22.50 -2.74
N PRO A 116 7.87 -23.25 -3.30
CA PRO A 116 8.12 -24.11 -4.45
C PRO A 116 8.68 -23.35 -5.67
N ASP A 117 9.53 -24.02 -6.45
CA ASP A 117 10.18 -23.42 -7.62
C ASP A 117 9.19 -22.91 -8.67
N ASP A 118 8.05 -23.57 -8.84
CA ASP A 118 6.99 -23.13 -9.77
C ASP A 118 6.35 -21.81 -9.32
N LEU A 119 6.05 -21.70 -8.02
CA LEU A 119 5.50 -20.47 -7.47
C LEU A 119 6.53 -19.34 -7.55
N MET A 120 7.77 -19.59 -7.15
CA MET A 120 8.85 -18.61 -7.26
C MET A 120 9.08 -18.17 -8.72
N GLY A 121 8.97 -19.10 -9.67
CA GLY A 121 9.01 -18.81 -11.10
C GLY A 121 7.95 -17.81 -11.54
N GLU A 122 6.69 -18.01 -11.17
CA GLU A 122 5.59 -17.08 -11.48
C GLU A 122 5.78 -15.71 -10.81
N LEU A 123 6.30 -15.66 -9.59
CA LEU A 123 6.64 -14.40 -8.91
C LEU A 123 7.74 -13.63 -9.64
N VAL A 124 8.78 -14.33 -10.14
CA VAL A 124 9.83 -13.72 -10.95
C VAL A 124 9.30 -13.26 -12.31
N ARG A 125 8.41 -14.04 -12.95
CA ARG A 125 7.73 -13.65 -14.19
C ARG A 125 7.00 -12.33 -14.02
N PHE A 126 6.24 -12.16 -12.94
CA PHE A 126 5.56 -10.90 -12.61
C PHE A 126 6.55 -9.72 -12.57
N VAL A 127 7.64 -9.86 -11.82
CA VAL A 127 8.64 -8.77 -11.72
C VAL A 127 9.25 -8.48 -13.08
N VAL A 128 9.62 -9.51 -13.86
CA VAL A 128 10.18 -9.31 -15.20
C VAL A 128 9.18 -8.58 -16.12
N ALA A 129 7.92 -8.97 -16.11
CA ALA A 129 6.90 -8.33 -16.92
C ALA A 129 6.71 -6.84 -16.52
N HIS A 130 6.77 -6.52 -15.22
CA HIS A 130 6.75 -5.14 -14.73
C HIS A 130 7.96 -4.33 -15.23
N GLU A 131 9.18 -4.86 -15.08
CA GLU A 131 10.39 -4.17 -15.53
C GLU A 131 10.46 -4.03 -17.05
N VAL A 132 9.96 -5.00 -17.80
CA VAL A 132 9.81 -4.90 -19.26
C VAL A 132 8.88 -3.73 -19.61
N GLY A 133 7.81 -3.50 -18.84
CA GLY A 133 6.95 -2.33 -19.03
C GLY A 133 7.69 -0.99 -18.87
N HIS A 134 8.62 -0.88 -17.91
CA HIS A 134 9.50 0.29 -17.80
C HIS A 134 10.47 0.42 -18.98
N SER A 135 11.01 -0.69 -19.46
CA SER A 135 11.85 -0.73 -20.66
C SER A 135 11.07 -0.34 -21.93
N LEU A 136 9.75 -0.52 -21.94
CA LEU A 136 8.82 -0.02 -22.96
C LEU A 136 8.39 1.45 -22.72
N GLY A 137 8.97 2.13 -21.73
CA GLY A 137 8.71 3.55 -21.48
C GLY A 137 7.45 3.83 -20.66
N PHE A 138 6.81 2.81 -20.08
CA PHE A 138 5.65 3.03 -19.21
C PHE A 138 6.06 3.40 -17.78
N PRO A 139 5.57 4.53 -17.23
CA PRO A 139 5.74 4.85 -15.83
C PRO A 139 4.79 4.03 -14.95
N HIS A 140 5.02 4.06 -13.64
CA HIS A 140 4.05 3.50 -12.69
C HIS A 140 2.68 4.18 -12.81
N ASN A 141 1.61 3.39 -12.69
CA ASN A 141 0.25 3.88 -12.61
C ASN A 141 -0.41 3.42 -11.30
N PHE A 142 -0.21 4.17 -10.22
CA PHE A 142 -0.73 3.85 -8.88
C PHE A 142 -2.24 4.08 -8.72
N LYS A 143 -2.94 4.53 -9.78
CA LYS A 143 -4.40 4.74 -9.77
C LYS A 143 -5.17 3.56 -10.35
N ALA A 144 -4.48 2.59 -10.97
CA ALA A 144 -5.16 1.51 -11.68
C ALA A 144 -5.93 0.60 -10.71
N SER A 145 -5.33 0.24 -9.57
CA SER A 145 -5.84 -0.60 -8.49
C SER A 145 -7.20 -0.14 -7.96
N ASN A 146 -7.45 1.17 -7.98
CA ASN A 146 -8.66 1.79 -7.48
C ASN A 146 -9.88 1.62 -8.39
N SER A 147 -9.73 1.08 -9.61
CA SER A 147 -10.83 0.95 -10.56
C SER A 147 -11.62 -0.36 -10.47
N TYR A 148 -11.09 -1.37 -9.78
CA TYR A 148 -11.79 -2.66 -9.57
C TYR A 148 -12.48 -2.67 -8.21
N THR A 149 -13.59 -3.39 -8.09
CA THR A 149 -14.31 -3.57 -6.82
C THR A 149 -13.82 -4.79 -6.04
N VAL A 150 -14.12 -4.86 -4.74
CA VAL A 150 -13.83 -6.06 -3.92
C VAL A 150 -14.52 -7.30 -4.50
N GLU A 151 -15.78 -7.19 -4.93
CA GLU A 151 -16.53 -8.31 -5.54
C GLU A 151 -15.81 -8.87 -6.77
N GLN A 152 -15.36 -7.98 -7.66
CA GLN A 152 -14.60 -8.34 -8.85
C GLN A 152 -13.27 -9.02 -8.52
N LEU A 153 -12.53 -8.51 -7.53
CA LEU A 153 -11.26 -9.09 -7.10
C LEU A 153 -11.40 -10.45 -6.43
N ARG A 154 -12.60 -10.80 -5.96
CA ARG A 154 -12.91 -12.10 -5.36
C ARG A 154 -13.56 -13.08 -6.35
N ASP A 155 -13.91 -12.62 -7.55
CA ASP A 155 -14.51 -13.47 -8.59
C ASP A 155 -13.41 -14.15 -9.45
N PRO A 156 -13.37 -15.50 -9.51
CA PRO A 156 -12.37 -16.24 -10.27
C PRO A 156 -12.50 -16.10 -11.79
N GLU A 157 -13.72 -15.95 -12.31
CA GLU A 157 -13.95 -15.73 -13.73
C GLU A 157 -13.59 -14.29 -14.13
N TRP A 158 -13.82 -13.32 -13.25
CA TRP A 158 -13.45 -11.93 -13.48
C TRP A 158 -11.93 -11.76 -13.47
N THR A 159 -11.26 -12.19 -12.41
CA THR A 159 -9.81 -12.03 -12.24
C THR A 159 -9.00 -12.80 -13.29
N ARG A 160 -9.48 -13.95 -13.77
CA ARG A 160 -8.85 -14.67 -14.89
C ARG A 160 -8.91 -13.89 -16.22
N ARG A 161 -9.94 -13.07 -16.41
CA ARG A 161 -10.14 -12.27 -17.63
C ARG A 161 -9.46 -10.91 -17.57
N ASN A 162 -9.46 -10.26 -16.41
CA ASN A 162 -9.08 -8.86 -16.26
C ASN A 162 -7.83 -8.64 -15.40
N GLY A 163 -7.24 -9.70 -14.85
CA GLY A 163 -6.20 -9.61 -13.84
C GLY A 163 -6.72 -9.08 -12.50
N THR A 164 -5.80 -8.70 -11.63
CA THR A 164 -6.08 -8.15 -10.28
C THR A 164 -5.93 -6.64 -10.22
N ALA A 165 -5.42 -6.02 -11.29
CA ALA A 165 -5.42 -4.58 -11.53
C ALA A 165 -5.44 -4.31 -13.05
N PRO A 166 -5.90 -3.14 -13.50
CA PRO A 166 -5.87 -2.78 -14.92
C PRO A 166 -4.47 -2.66 -15.51
N SER A 167 -3.44 -2.40 -14.70
CA SER A 167 -2.07 -2.22 -15.14
C SER A 167 -1.12 -3.05 -14.29
N ILE A 168 -0.22 -3.78 -14.94
CA ILE A 168 0.94 -4.39 -14.27
C ILE A 168 1.92 -3.33 -13.78
N MET A 169 1.87 -2.11 -14.32
CA MET A 169 2.69 -0.97 -13.88
C MET A 169 2.17 -0.33 -12.59
N ASP A 170 1.07 -0.83 -12.05
CA ASP A 170 0.67 -0.54 -10.68
C ASP A 170 1.54 -1.33 -9.69
N TYR A 171 1.62 -0.85 -8.45
CA TYR A 171 2.12 -1.60 -7.31
C TYR A 171 1.02 -2.47 -6.65
N ALA A 172 -0.06 -2.78 -7.36
CA ALA A 172 -1.08 -3.76 -6.97
C ALA A 172 -0.55 -5.21 -7.05
N ARG A 173 0.43 -5.55 -6.20
CA ARG A 173 1.30 -6.73 -6.39
C ARG A 173 0.61 -8.07 -6.27
N PHE A 174 -0.15 -8.31 -5.21
CA PHE A 174 -0.85 -9.58 -5.00
C PHE A 174 -2.23 -9.33 -4.41
N ASN A 175 -3.19 -10.16 -4.80
CA ASN A 175 -4.59 -10.01 -4.44
C ASN A 175 -4.87 -10.32 -2.95
N TYR A 176 -4.51 -9.41 -2.05
CA TYR A 176 -4.73 -9.54 -0.62
C TYR A 176 -6.21 -9.45 -0.20
N VAL A 177 -7.09 -9.08 -1.15
CA VAL A 177 -8.54 -9.03 -0.96
C VAL A 177 -9.16 -10.43 -1.05
N ALA A 178 -8.61 -11.31 -1.90
CA ALA A 178 -9.08 -12.69 -2.05
C ALA A 178 -9.07 -13.42 -0.70
N GLN A 179 -10.09 -14.23 -0.47
CA GLN A 179 -10.26 -15.04 0.72
C GLN A 179 -10.16 -16.54 0.39
N PRO A 180 -9.81 -17.41 1.37
CA PRO A 180 -9.85 -18.85 1.17
C PRO A 180 -11.21 -19.31 0.63
N GLY A 181 -11.19 -20.03 -0.49
CA GLY A 181 -12.39 -20.53 -1.18
C GLY A 181 -12.91 -19.66 -2.33
N ASP A 182 -12.43 -18.43 -2.50
CA ASP A 182 -12.83 -17.56 -3.63
C ASP A 182 -12.33 -18.11 -4.98
N GLY A 183 -11.11 -18.68 -5.00
CA GLY A 183 -10.48 -19.19 -6.23
C GLY A 183 -10.01 -18.10 -7.21
N ALA A 184 -10.05 -16.84 -6.78
CA ALA A 184 -9.60 -15.69 -7.56
C ALA A 184 -8.10 -15.76 -7.91
N ALA A 185 -7.71 -15.15 -9.03
CA ALA A 185 -6.30 -15.01 -9.37
C ALA A 185 -5.60 -14.12 -8.34
N LEU A 186 -4.34 -14.46 -8.03
CA LEU A 186 -3.56 -13.80 -6.99
C LEU A 186 -2.45 -12.91 -7.54
N LEU A 187 -2.03 -13.11 -8.79
CA LEU A 187 -1.00 -12.34 -9.45
C LEU A 187 -1.61 -11.36 -10.46
N PRO A 188 -1.10 -10.13 -10.56
CA PRO A 188 -1.41 -9.20 -11.62
C PRO A 188 -0.76 -9.66 -12.92
N GLY A 189 -1.23 -9.11 -14.03
CA GLY A 189 -0.66 -9.33 -15.35
C GLY A 189 -0.85 -8.08 -16.20
N VAL A 190 -0.37 -8.14 -17.44
CA VAL A 190 -0.60 -7.08 -18.44
C VAL A 190 -2.10 -6.94 -18.66
N GLY A 191 -2.66 -5.82 -18.19
CA GLY A 191 -4.09 -5.60 -18.07
C GLY A 191 -4.63 -4.56 -19.04
N PRO A 192 -5.95 -4.27 -19.00
CA PRO A 192 -6.60 -3.35 -19.92
C PRO A 192 -5.94 -1.96 -20.06
N TYR A 193 -5.40 -1.38 -18.97
CA TYR A 193 -4.68 -0.11 -19.04
C TYR A 193 -3.37 -0.25 -19.81
N ASP A 194 -2.66 -1.38 -19.68
CA ASP A 194 -1.41 -1.62 -20.39
C ASP A 194 -1.63 -1.78 -21.90
N PHE A 195 -2.73 -2.43 -22.29
CA PHE A 195 -3.17 -2.47 -23.69
C PHE A 195 -3.48 -1.07 -24.21
N PHE A 196 -4.22 -0.28 -23.42
CA PHE A 196 -4.53 1.11 -23.73
C PHE A 196 -3.26 1.97 -23.86
N ALA A 197 -2.30 1.84 -22.95
CA ALA A 197 -1.04 2.58 -22.95
C ALA A 197 -0.15 2.15 -24.11
N THR A 198 -0.15 0.86 -24.47
CA THR A 198 0.57 0.35 -25.64
C THR A 198 -0.05 0.87 -26.93
N GLU A 199 -1.37 0.89 -27.04
CA GLU A 199 -2.05 1.48 -28.17
C GLU A 199 -1.74 2.97 -28.30
N TRP A 200 -1.76 3.72 -27.20
CA TRP A 200 -1.45 5.14 -27.20
C TRP A 200 0.02 5.44 -27.54
N GLY A 201 0.95 4.66 -26.98
CA GLY A 201 2.39 4.90 -27.12
C GLY A 201 3.00 4.40 -28.42
N TYR A 202 2.42 3.39 -29.06
CA TYR A 202 3.06 2.69 -30.17
C TYR A 202 2.26 2.65 -31.48
N ARG A 203 0.93 2.78 -31.45
CA ARG A 203 0.10 2.63 -32.67
C ARG A 203 0.60 3.55 -33.79
N GLN A 204 0.86 2.97 -34.96
CA GLN A 204 1.23 3.72 -36.15
C GLN A 204 -0.02 4.17 -36.89
N PHE A 205 -0.09 5.46 -37.23
CA PHE A 205 -1.16 6.03 -38.05
C PHE A 205 -0.70 6.22 -39.50
N ALA A 206 -1.66 6.37 -40.42
CA ALA A 206 -1.34 6.72 -41.80
C ALA A 206 -0.61 8.09 -41.85
N PRO A 207 0.32 8.33 -42.80
CA PRO A 207 1.10 9.57 -42.85
C PRO A 207 0.28 10.86 -42.95
N ASP A 208 -0.95 10.78 -43.43
CA ASP A 208 -1.90 11.89 -43.60
C ASP A 208 -2.96 11.97 -42.48
N ALA A 209 -2.92 11.04 -41.52
CA ALA A 209 -3.82 11.06 -40.37
C ALA A 209 -3.46 12.20 -39.40
N ASP A 210 -4.48 12.79 -38.78
CA ASP A 210 -4.29 13.67 -37.62
C ASP A 210 -4.07 12.81 -36.37
N GLU A 211 -2.82 12.38 -36.16
CA GLU A 211 -2.40 11.55 -35.03
C GLU A 211 -2.89 12.12 -33.69
N LYS A 212 -2.77 13.44 -33.50
CA LYS A 212 -3.20 14.09 -32.26
C LYS A 212 -4.69 13.90 -32.03
N ALA A 213 -5.51 14.09 -33.06
CA ALA A 213 -6.96 13.90 -32.95
C ALA A 213 -7.34 12.43 -32.68
N GLU A 214 -6.62 11.46 -33.25
CA GLU A 214 -6.86 10.04 -32.98
C GLU A 214 -6.45 9.65 -31.54
N LEU A 215 -5.27 10.09 -31.08
CA LEU A 215 -4.82 9.87 -29.71
C LEU A 215 -5.73 10.56 -28.68
N GLU A 216 -6.28 11.74 -29.00
CA GLU A 216 -7.23 12.43 -28.13
C GLU A 216 -8.52 11.61 -27.94
N LYS A 217 -9.02 10.94 -28.98
CA LYS A 217 -10.18 10.03 -28.85
C LYS A 217 -9.87 8.86 -27.92
N LEU A 218 -8.66 8.31 -28.01
CA LEU A 218 -8.23 7.22 -27.15
C LEU A 218 -8.19 7.68 -25.70
N VAL A 219 -7.46 8.77 -25.40
CA VAL A 219 -7.30 9.29 -24.04
C VAL A 219 -8.64 9.68 -23.42
N LYS A 220 -9.61 10.18 -24.19
CA LYS A 220 -10.94 10.56 -23.66
C LYS A 220 -11.74 9.40 -23.05
N LYS A 221 -11.40 8.14 -23.33
CA LYS A 221 -12.05 6.98 -22.66
C LYS A 221 -11.93 7.06 -21.14
N GLN A 222 -10.82 7.59 -20.60
CA GLN A 222 -10.61 7.70 -19.14
C GLN A 222 -11.61 8.61 -18.40
N ILE A 223 -12.35 9.45 -19.14
CA ILE A 223 -13.41 10.28 -18.58
C ILE A 223 -14.50 9.38 -17.98
N ASP A 224 -15.01 8.45 -18.79
CA ASP A 224 -16.13 7.59 -18.46
C ASP A 224 -15.69 6.22 -17.89
N GLU A 225 -14.46 5.80 -18.16
CA GLU A 225 -13.92 4.49 -17.79
C GLU A 225 -12.73 4.64 -16.82
N PRO A 226 -12.96 4.52 -15.49
CA PRO A 226 -11.92 4.74 -14.47
C PRO A 226 -10.67 3.88 -14.63
N MET A 227 -10.80 2.68 -15.20
CA MET A 227 -9.69 1.76 -15.46
C MET A 227 -8.65 2.30 -16.45
N TYR A 228 -8.97 3.35 -17.23
CA TYR A 228 -8.02 4.03 -18.12
C TYR A 228 -7.40 5.29 -17.51
N ARG A 229 -7.64 5.55 -16.21
CA ARG A 229 -7.07 6.71 -15.52
C ARG A 229 -5.62 6.45 -15.12
N PHE A 230 -4.83 7.51 -15.18
CA PHE A 230 -3.44 7.52 -14.76
C PHE A 230 -3.27 8.33 -13.47
N GLY A 231 -2.47 7.83 -12.53
CA GLY A 231 -2.05 8.56 -11.33
C GLY A 231 -0.63 8.20 -10.88
N GLY A 232 0.18 9.22 -10.61
CA GLY A 232 1.60 9.07 -10.26
C GLY A 232 1.89 9.00 -8.76
N GLY A 233 0.88 8.86 -7.90
CA GLY A 233 1.00 9.04 -6.45
C GLY A 233 0.60 10.46 -6.04
N PHE A 234 1.05 10.97 -4.89
CA PHE A 234 0.85 12.37 -4.40
C PHE A 234 -0.37 12.66 -3.51
N GLY A 235 -0.74 11.75 -2.61
CA GLY A 235 -1.72 12.04 -1.54
C GLY A 235 -3.19 12.01 -1.97
N ASP A 236 -3.44 11.61 -3.21
CA ASP A 236 -4.76 11.18 -3.69
C ASP A 236 -5.06 9.78 -3.11
N PRO A 237 -6.16 9.59 -2.35
CA PRO A 237 -6.53 8.30 -1.76
C PRO A 237 -6.87 7.21 -2.80
N SER A 238 -7.08 7.57 -4.06
CA SER A 238 -7.32 6.65 -5.16
C SER A 238 -6.07 6.36 -5.99
N SER A 239 -4.91 6.92 -5.62
CA SER A 239 -3.64 6.71 -6.31
C SER A 239 -2.54 6.35 -5.31
N GLN A 240 -2.63 5.16 -4.70
CA GLN A 240 -1.71 4.71 -3.66
C GLN A 240 -0.87 3.52 -4.15
N THR A 241 0.30 3.34 -3.54
CA THR A 241 1.09 2.14 -3.79
C THR A 241 0.52 0.98 -2.99
N GLU A 242 0.49 -0.22 -3.58
CA GLU A 242 0.18 -1.49 -2.89
C GLU A 242 -1.24 -1.59 -2.35
N ASP A 243 -2.15 -0.71 -2.77
CA ASP A 243 -3.57 -0.84 -2.52
C ASP A 243 -4.23 -1.71 -3.61
N LEU A 244 -5.43 -2.18 -3.27
CA LEU A 244 -6.34 -2.87 -4.17
C LEU A 244 -7.75 -2.41 -3.86
N SER A 245 -8.58 -2.35 -4.90
CA SER A 245 -9.98 -1.99 -4.87
C SER A 245 -10.28 -0.48 -4.85
N SER A 246 -11.45 -0.13 -5.38
CA SER A 246 -12.11 1.16 -5.21
C SER A 246 -12.55 1.43 -3.77
N ASP A 247 -12.68 0.37 -2.96
CA ASP A 247 -13.08 0.44 -1.56
C ASP A 247 -11.92 0.05 -0.64
N ALA A 248 -11.15 1.05 -0.19
CA ALA A 248 -10.02 0.83 0.72
C ALA A 248 -10.43 0.27 2.09
N VAL A 249 -11.62 0.60 2.61
CA VAL A 249 -12.08 0.11 3.92
C VAL A 249 -12.38 -1.39 3.85
N GLU A 250 -13.18 -1.81 2.87
CA GLU A 250 -13.54 -3.22 2.68
C GLU A 250 -12.33 -4.07 2.28
N ALA A 251 -11.48 -3.57 1.37
CA ALA A 251 -10.25 -4.25 0.97
C ALA A 251 -9.31 -4.48 2.16
N THR A 252 -9.09 -3.44 2.98
CA THR A 252 -8.27 -3.55 4.19
C THR A 252 -8.91 -4.46 5.23
N GLN A 253 -10.23 -4.47 5.39
CA GLN A 253 -10.90 -5.42 6.28
C GLN A 253 -10.60 -6.88 5.91
N LEU A 254 -10.60 -7.19 4.60
CA LEU A 254 -10.28 -8.51 4.08
C LEU A 254 -8.78 -8.85 4.16
N GLY A 255 -7.92 -7.84 3.94
CA GLY A 255 -6.47 -7.93 4.16
C GLY A 255 -6.12 -8.28 5.60
N LEU A 256 -6.72 -7.58 6.57
CA LEU A 256 -6.58 -7.88 8.00
C LEU A 256 -7.02 -9.31 8.35
N ALA A 257 -8.11 -9.79 7.74
CA ALA A 257 -8.55 -11.18 7.93
C ALA A 257 -7.49 -12.18 7.44
N ASN A 258 -6.81 -11.87 6.33
CA ASN A 258 -5.69 -12.67 5.83
C ASN A 258 -4.45 -12.58 6.73
N LEU A 259 -4.07 -11.40 7.21
CA LEU A 259 -2.96 -11.24 8.16
C LEU A 259 -3.18 -12.03 9.45
N ARG A 260 -4.41 -12.06 9.97
CA ARG A 260 -4.79 -12.90 11.13
C ARG A 260 -4.55 -14.39 10.84
N ARG A 261 -4.90 -14.87 9.65
CA ARG A 261 -4.67 -16.28 9.25
C ARG A 261 -3.18 -16.58 9.15
N ILE A 262 -2.42 -15.68 8.53
CA ILE A 262 -0.97 -15.80 8.37
C ILE A 262 -0.26 -15.84 9.72
N ALA A 263 -0.63 -14.97 10.65
CA ALA A 263 -0.14 -15.02 12.04
C ALA A 263 -0.40 -16.38 12.71
N GLY A 264 -1.46 -17.09 12.31
CA GLY A 264 -1.82 -18.40 12.83
C GLY A 264 -0.91 -19.55 12.39
N PHE A 265 -0.19 -19.41 11.27
CA PHE A 265 0.72 -20.45 10.75
C PHE A 265 2.17 -19.96 10.56
N ILE A 266 2.47 -18.70 10.88
CA ILE A 266 3.78 -18.08 10.59
C ILE A 266 4.94 -18.86 11.23
N VAL A 267 4.78 -19.39 12.44
CA VAL A 267 5.83 -20.17 13.12
C VAL A 267 6.09 -21.48 12.38
N GLU A 268 5.04 -22.20 12.02
CA GLU A 268 5.11 -23.45 11.27
C GLU A 268 5.70 -23.25 9.86
N ALA A 269 5.45 -22.08 9.26
CA ALA A 269 5.96 -21.74 7.95
C ALA A 269 7.46 -21.38 7.94
N THR A 270 7.97 -20.81 9.03
CA THR A 270 9.32 -20.20 9.05
C THR A 270 10.34 -20.91 9.93
N CYS A 271 9.91 -21.78 10.85
CA CYS A 271 10.81 -22.43 11.80
C CYS A 271 11.05 -23.90 11.44
N ASN A 272 12.32 -24.29 11.33
CA ASN A 272 12.74 -25.69 11.20
C ASN A 272 13.64 -26.11 12.38
N GLU A 273 13.67 -27.41 12.67
CA GLU A 273 14.52 -27.96 13.73
C GLU A 273 16.01 -27.70 13.42
N GLY A 274 16.71 -27.06 14.36
CA GLY A 274 18.14 -26.76 14.24
C GLY A 274 18.48 -25.41 13.60
N GLU A 275 17.48 -24.63 13.19
CA GLU A 275 17.64 -23.26 12.67
C GLU A 275 17.38 -22.20 13.76
N ASP A 276 17.88 -20.98 13.55
CA ASP A 276 17.56 -19.82 14.39
C ASP A 276 16.17 -19.24 14.04
N TYR A 277 15.80 -18.12 14.69
CA TYR A 277 14.52 -17.46 14.51
C TYR A 277 14.57 -16.27 13.54
N ASP A 278 15.66 -16.08 12.79
CA ASP A 278 15.85 -14.89 11.96
C ASP A 278 14.78 -14.79 10.85
N LEU A 279 14.40 -15.93 10.25
CA LEU A 279 13.33 -15.97 9.26
C LEU A 279 11.95 -15.64 9.87
N LEU A 280 11.68 -16.14 11.09
CA LEU A 280 10.46 -15.80 11.81
C LEU A 280 10.42 -14.30 12.14
N GLU A 281 11.53 -13.73 12.61
CA GLU A 281 11.63 -12.30 12.90
C GLU A 281 11.38 -11.46 11.65
N ASN A 282 12.02 -11.82 10.52
CA ASN A 282 11.81 -11.15 9.24
C ASN A 282 10.34 -11.21 8.81
N MET A 283 9.72 -12.40 8.79
CA MET A 283 8.32 -12.54 8.36
C MET A 283 7.33 -11.85 9.30
N TYR A 284 7.62 -11.82 10.60
CA TYR A 284 6.78 -11.09 11.54
C TYR A 284 6.91 -9.57 11.37
N ASN A 285 8.09 -9.06 11.01
CA ASN A 285 8.26 -7.66 10.63
C ASN A 285 7.51 -7.33 9.33
N GLU A 286 7.55 -8.22 8.32
CA GLU A 286 6.78 -8.05 7.07
C GLU A 286 5.27 -8.08 7.32
N LEU A 287 4.79 -8.95 8.22
CA LEU A 287 3.38 -9.01 8.63
C LEU A 287 2.91 -7.68 9.24
N TRP A 288 3.68 -7.12 10.16
CA TRP A 288 3.41 -5.79 10.72
C TRP A 288 3.61 -4.67 9.69
N GLY A 289 4.54 -4.82 8.75
CA GLY A 289 4.74 -3.90 7.64
C GLY A 289 3.51 -3.80 6.76
N GLN A 290 2.94 -4.95 6.37
CA GLN A 290 1.71 -5.04 5.59
C GLN A 290 0.52 -4.46 6.38
N TRP A 291 0.39 -4.77 7.67
CA TRP A 291 -0.63 -4.14 8.53
C TRP A 291 -0.53 -2.60 8.51
N ASN A 292 0.67 -2.04 8.69
CA ASN A 292 0.87 -0.58 8.70
C ASN A 292 0.49 0.03 7.34
N ARG A 293 0.77 -0.68 6.24
CA ARG A 293 0.46 -0.25 4.89
C ARG A 293 -1.04 -0.15 4.68
N GLU A 294 -1.77 -1.21 5.04
CA GLU A 294 -3.23 -1.26 4.92
C GLU A 294 -3.91 -0.19 5.78
N MET A 295 -3.44 0.04 7.01
CA MET A 295 -3.98 1.13 7.85
C MET A 295 -3.70 2.51 7.22
N GLY A 296 -2.56 2.67 6.55
CA GLY A 296 -2.21 3.88 5.80
C GLY A 296 -3.18 4.16 4.65
N HIS A 297 -3.61 3.12 3.93
CA HIS A 297 -4.57 3.26 2.83
C HIS A 297 -5.90 3.85 3.29
N VAL A 298 -6.44 3.35 4.41
CA VAL A 298 -7.67 3.86 5.01
C VAL A 298 -7.45 5.27 5.59
N ALA A 299 -6.31 5.53 6.23
CA ALA A 299 -6.00 6.84 6.79
C ALA A 299 -5.95 7.95 5.74
N ASN A 300 -5.58 7.64 4.49
CA ASN A 300 -5.56 8.62 3.39
C ASN A 300 -6.94 9.05 2.91
N LEU A 301 -8.02 8.35 3.29
CA LEU A 301 -9.39 8.81 3.04
C LEU A 301 -9.73 10.05 3.87
N VAL A 302 -9.14 10.21 5.06
CA VAL A 302 -9.40 11.36 5.94
C VAL A 302 -8.75 12.62 5.36
N ALA A 303 -9.59 13.62 5.10
CA ALA A 303 -9.26 14.79 4.30
C ALA A 303 -8.73 14.44 2.90
N GLY A 304 -9.03 13.26 2.36
CA GLY A 304 -8.56 12.84 1.04
C GLY A 304 -9.17 13.71 -0.07
N VAL A 305 -8.41 13.93 -1.15
CA VAL A 305 -8.90 14.60 -2.36
C VAL A 305 -8.47 13.79 -3.57
N GLU A 306 -9.44 13.23 -4.28
CA GLU A 306 -9.18 12.58 -5.56
C GLU A 306 -8.87 13.62 -6.64
N GLN A 307 -7.82 13.36 -7.41
CA GLN A 307 -7.52 14.08 -8.63
C GLN A 307 -7.81 13.19 -9.84
N VAL A 308 -8.54 13.75 -10.81
CA VAL A 308 -8.74 13.13 -12.13
C VAL A 308 -8.13 14.03 -13.19
N ASN A 309 -7.40 13.46 -14.15
CA ASN A 309 -6.73 14.23 -15.20
C ASN A 309 -7.70 14.70 -16.29
N LEU A 310 -8.62 15.60 -15.96
CA LEU A 310 -9.63 16.16 -16.86
C LEU A 310 -9.17 17.50 -17.44
N PHE A 311 -9.46 17.76 -18.71
CA PHE A 311 -9.25 19.07 -19.34
C PHE A 311 -10.47 19.97 -19.20
N TYR A 312 -10.24 21.28 -19.37
CA TYR A 312 -11.32 22.26 -19.38
C TYR A 312 -12.29 21.95 -20.52
N GLY A 313 -13.56 21.70 -20.19
CA GLY A 313 -14.59 21.24 -21.12
C GLY A 313 -15.01 19.77 -20.93
N ASP A 314 -14.17 18.94 -20.30
CA ASP A 314 -14.52 17.55 -19.95
C ASP A 314 -15.40 17.50 -18.69
N ALA A 315 -15.10 18.37 -17.70
CA ALA A 315 -15.89 18.52 -16.48
C ALA A 315 -15.74 19.94 -15.87
N GLU A 316 -16.62 20.29 -14.93
CA GLU A 316 -16.57 21.58 -14.21
C GLU A 316 -15.41 21.65 -13.20
N LYS A 317 -14.97 20.50 -12.67
CA LYS A 317 -13.88 20.38 -11.70
C LYS A 317 -13.11 19.09 -11.91
N ARG A 318 -11.88 19.06 -11.40
CA ARG A 318 -10.96 17.91 -11.50
C ARG A 318 -10.45 17.38 -10.15
N TYR A 319 -10.90 18.00 -9.06
CA TYR A 319 -10.58 17.63 -7.69
C TYR A 319 -11.88 17.30 -6.95
N PHE A 320 -11.91 16.13 -6.32
CA PHE A 320 -13.08 15.56 -5.68
C PHE A 320 -12.74 15.19 -4.24
N PRO A 321 -13.06 16.04 -3.26
CA PRO A 321 -12.90 15.72 -1.86
C PRO A 321 -13.67 14.44 -1.50
N VAL A 322 -13.07 13.58 -0.67
CA VAL A 322 -13.75 12.41 -0.12
C VAL A 322 -14.96 12.87 0.69
N SER A 323 -16.12 12.26 0.46
CA SER A 323 -17.36 12.60 1.16
C SER A 323 -17.24 12.43 2.67
N SER A 324 -17.92 13.27 3.45
CA SER A 324 -17.87 13.26 4.91
C SER A 324 -18.23 11.89 5.52
N ASP A 325 -19.25 11.21 5.00
CA ASP A 325 -19.63 9.87 5.45
C ASP A 325 -18.50 8.85 5.29
N ARG A 326 -17.80 8.91 4.14
CA ARG A 326 -16.65 8.04 3.88
C ARG A 326 -15.45 8.35 4.78
N GLN A 327 -15.26 9.62 5.15
CA GLN A 327 -14.23 9.99 6.12
C GLN A 327 -14.57 9.49 7.53
N ARG A 328 -15.83 9.60 7.96
CA ARG A 328 -16.31 9.04 9.25
C ARG A 328 -16.13 7.53 9.29
N GLU A 329 -16.51 6.84 8.22
CA GLU A 329 -16.31 5.39 8.08
C GLU A 329 -14.83 5.01 8.22
N ALA A 330 -13.93 5.74 7.56
CA ALA A 330 -12.50 5.52 7.67
C ALA A 330 -11.98 5.72 9.10
N VAL A 331 -12.42 6.77 9.80
CA VAL A 331 -12.03 7.01 11.20
C VAL A 331 -12.58 5.93 12.13
N ALA A 332 -13.84 5.52 11.96
CA ALA A 332 -14.44 4.45 12.73
C ALA A 332 -13.68 3.13 12.55
N PHE A 333 -13.34 2.79 11.29
CA PHE A 333 -12.53 1.62 10.97
C PHE A 333 -11.15 1.67 11.66
N LEU A 334 -10.46 2.80 11.58
CA LEU A 334 -9.14 2.96 12.21
C LEU A 334 -9.23 2.92 13.74
N LEU A 335 -10.28 3.47 14.35
CA LEU A 335 -10.50 3.36 15.79
C LEU A 335 -10.72 1.91 16.24
N GLU A 336 -11.41 1.11 15.42
CA GLU A 336 -11.67 -0.30 15.71
C GLU A 336 -10.41 -1.17 15.52
N HIS A 337 -9.72 -1.01 14.39
CA HIS A 337 -8.69 -1.96 13.96
C HIS A 337 -7.24 -1.48 14.16
N ALA A 338 -7.02 -0.16 14.29
CA ALA A 338 -5.69 0.41 14.51
C ALA A 338 -5.52 1.01 15.90
N LEU A 339 -6.39 1.94 16.27
CA LEU A 339 -6.33 2.72 17.49
C LEU A 339 -7.20 2.07 18.57
N GLY A 340 -7.08 0.74 18.69
CA GLY A 340 -7.85 -0.16 19.55
C GLY A 340 -6.96 -1.05 20.43
N GLU A 341 -7.50 -2.18 20.87
CA GLU A 341 -6.66 -3.31 21.34
C GLU A 341 -6.05 -4.01 20.11
N PRO A 342 -4.79 -4.48 20.17
CA PRO A 342 -4.22 -5.22 19.06
C PRO A 342 -4.94 -6.55 18.87
N ASP A 343 -4.99 -7.02 17.63
CA ASP A 343 -5.50 -8.35 17.32
C ASP A 343 -4.70 -9.44 18.07
N PRO A 344 -5.34 -10.32 18.85
CA PRO A 344 -4.64 -11.37 19.60
C PRO A 344 -3.75 -12.27 18.73
N ALA A 345 -4.09 -12.49 17.46
CA ALA A 345 -3.24 -13.27 16.55
C ALA A 345 -1.93 -12.55 16.25
N MET A 346 -1.98 -11.23 16.08
CA MET A 346 -0.82 -10.38 15.79
C MET A 346 0.11 -10.24 16.99
N VAL A 347 -0.36 -10.51 18.22
CA VAL A 347 0.44 -10.45 19.45
C VAL A 347 0.49 -11.81 20.17
N SER A 348 0.32 -12.90 19.42
CA SER A 348 0.28 -14.25 19.96
C SER A 348 1.57 -14.61 20.70
N GLU A 349 1.43 -15.17 21.91
CA GLU A 349 2.55 -15.67 22.70
C GLU A 349 3.37 -16.72 21.95
N ASN A 350 2.75 -17.46 21.03
CA ASN A 350 3.45 -18.43 20.18
C ASN A 350 4.49 -17.76 19.29
N ILE A 351 4.28 -16.52 18.85
CA ILE A 351 5.24 -15.77 18.05
C ILE A 351 6.20 -15.02 18.98
N VAL A 352 5.63 -14.24 19.89
CA VAL A 352 6.36 -13.29 20.73
C VAL A 352 7.43 -13.97 21.57
N ALA A 353 7.08 -15.05 22.27
CA ALA A 353 7.98 -15.71 23.20
C ALA A 353 9.22 -16.32 22.51
N ARG A 354 9.18 -16.48 21.18
CA ARG A 354 10.32 -16.97 20.37
C ARG A 354 11.26 -15.85 19.93
N LEU A 355 10.79 -14.61 19.92
CA LEU A 355 11.52 -13.47 19.37
C LEU A 355 12.04 -12.51 20.43
N SER A 356 11.27 -12.28 21.50
CA SER A 356 11.69 -11.36 22.55
C SER A 356 11.09 -11.70 23.91
N ALA A 357 11.84 -11.38 24.98
CA ALA A 357 11.36 -11.54 26.35
C ALA A 357 10.35 -10.44 26.76
N THR A 358 10.44 -9.26 26.13
CA THR A 358 9.55 -8.09 26.30
C THR A 358 9.53 -7.29 24.99
N GLY A 359 8.69 -6.25 24.86
CA GLY A 359 8.72 -5.32 23.71
C GLY A 359 7.52 -5.40 22.75
N VAL A 360 6.56 -6.30 22.97
CA VAL A 360 5.31 -6.32 22.17
C VAL A 360 4.54 -5.02 22.31
N ALA A 361 4.47 -4.48 23.53
CA ALA A 361 3.84 -3.19 23.80
C ALA A 361 4.50 -2.05 23.03
N ASP A 362 5.83 -2.07 22.85
CA ASP A 362 6.55 -1.06 22.09
C ASP A 362 6.29 -1.20 20.59
N ARG A 363 6.22 -2.44 20.08
CA ARG A 363 5.86 -2.71 18.67
C ARG A 363 4.44 -2.23 18.35
N VAL A 364 3.48 -2.56 19.21
CA VAL A 364 2.08 -2.10 19.08
C VAL A 364 2.04 -0.57 19.18
N ALA A 365 2.68 0.04 20.17
CA ALA A 365 2.71 1.50 20.32
C ALA A 365 3.36 2.20 19.11
N ALA A 366 4.42 1.62 18.52
CA ALA A 366 5.03 2.14 17.31
C ALA A 366 4.10 2.08 16.10
N ALA A 367 3.34 0.99 15.95
CA ALA A 367 2.36 0.80 14.88
C ALA A 367 1.16 1.76 15.02
N GLN A 368 0.54 1.81 16.20
CA GLN A 368 -0.57 2.71 16.50
C GLN A 368 -0.14 4.18 16.41
N GLY A 369 1.05 4.51 16.91
CA GLY A 369 1.61 5.85 16.84
C GLY A 369 1.87 6.31 15.41
N ARG A 370 2.19 5.41 14.47
CA ARG A 370 2.31 5.75 13.04
C ARG A 370 0.96 6.17 12.45
N VAL A 371 -0.10 5.40 12.70
CA VAL A 371 -1.46 5.74 12.26
C VAL A 371 -1.91 7.06 12.86
N LEU A 372 -1.71 7.23 14.17
CA LEU A 372 -2.10 8.43 14.89
C LEU A 372 -1.37 9.68 14.38
N ARG A 373 -0.04 9.62 14.18
CA ARG A 373 0.73 10.74 13.60
C ARG A 373 0.30 11.06 12.18
N SER A 374 -0.09 10.06 11.39
CA SER A 374 -0.61 10.30 10.03
C SER A 374 -1.95 11.04 10.06
N LEU A 375 -2.86 10.64 10.95
CA LEU A 375 -4.17 11.28 11.16
C LEU A 375 -4.04 12.71 11.68
N LEU A 376 -3.05 12.97 12.53
CA LEU A 376 -2.77 14.25 13.18
C LEU A 376 -1.71 15.10 12.47
N ASP A 377 -1.39 14.77 11.22
CA ASP A 377 -0.44 15.54 10.41
C ASP A 377 -0.99 16.94 10.13
N ALA A 378 -0.16 17.98 10.32
CA ALA A 378 -0.58 19.38 10.19
C ALA A 378 -1.19 19.69 8.81
N ARG A 379 -0.57 19.19 7.72
CA ARG A 379 -1.09 19.42 6.36
C ARG A 379 -2.44 18.75 6.13
N ARG A 380 -2.74 17.67 6.85
CA ARG A 380 -4.06 17.02 6.82
C ARG A 380 -5.09 17.90 7.52
N ILE A 381 -4.79 18.39 8.73
CA ILE A 381 -5.70 19.25 9.49
C ILE A 381 -5.98 20.57 8.75
N ASP A 382 -4.95 21.21 8.20
CA ASP A 382 -5.12 22.44 7.41
C ASP A 382 -5.99 22.20 6.18
N ARG A 383 -5.79 21.08 5.49
CA ARG A 383 -6.64 20.69 4.36
C ARG A 383 -8.09 20.44 4.78
N MET A 384 -8.34 19.90 5.98
CA MET A 384 -9.71 19.79 6.50
C MET A 384 -10.35 21.16 6.70
N ALA A 385 -9.61 22.14 7.24
CA ALA A 385 -10.09 23.51 7.39
C ALA A 385 -10.45 24.14 6.02
N GLU A 386 -9.57 24.00 5.02
CA GLU A 386 -9.82 24.51 3.67
C GLU A 386 -11.04 23.84 3.00
N LEU A 387 -11.19 22.52 3.14
CA LEU A 387 -12.31 21.78 2.58
C LEU A 387 -13.64 22.16 3.25
N ALA A 388 -13.63 22.43 4.55
CA ALA A 388 -14.80 22.85 5.32
C ALA A 388 -15.30 24.25 4.93
N GLN A 389 -14.40 25.15 4.53
CA GLN A 389 -14.81 26.47 4.02
C GLN A 389 -15.51 26.39 2.65
N ARG A 390 -15.27 25.32 1.89
CA ARG A 390 -15.74 25.17 0.50
C ARG A 390 -16.99 24.31 0.37
N ASN A 391 -17.30 23.49 1.38
CA ASN A 391 -18.40 22.53 1.35
C ASN A 391 -19.16 22.57 2.67
N GLU A 392 -20.46 22.86 2.64
CA GLU A 392 -21.30 22.95 3.86
C GLU A 392 -21.43 21.59 4.60
N ASP A 393 -21.33 20.47 3.88
CA ASP A 393 -21.40 19.11 4.43
C ASP A 393 -20.00 18.49 4.52
N SER A 394 -19.08 19.14 5.24
CA SER A 394 -17.70 18.67 5.45
C SER A 394 -17.52 18.00 6.81
N TYR A 395 -16.72 16.93 6.87
CA TYR A 395 -16.21 16.36 8.11
C TYR A 395 -15.24 17.34 8.77
N SER A 396 -15.73 18.05 9.80
CA SER A 396 -15.03 19.18 10.41
C SER A 396 -13.88 18.73 11.32
N ILE A 397 -12.91 19.60 11.59
CA ILE A 397 -11.82 19.32 12.55
C ILE A 397 -12.38 18.99 13.94
N SER A 398 -13.41 19.72 14.40
CA SER A 398 -14.03 19.46 15.70
C SER A 398 -14.70 18.10 15.79
N GLU A 399 -15.41 17.69 14.73
CA GLU A 399 -16.03 16.37 14.65
C GLU A 399 -14.96 15.27 14.65
N PHE A 400 -13.94 15.43 13.80
CA PHE A 400 -12.82 14.50 13.70
C PHE A 400 -12.03 14.31 15.00
N MET A 401 -11.64 15.39 15.66
CA MET A 401 -10.94 15.33 16.94
C MET A 401 -11.84 14.74 18.03
N GLY A 402 -13.14 15.03 17.99
CA GLY A 402 -14.13 14.43 18.87
C GLY A 402 -14.25 12.93 18.71
N ASP A 403 -14.37 12.44 17.48
CA ASP A 403 -14.45 11.01 17.18
C ASP A 403 -13.16 10.28 17.62
N LEU A 404 -11.99 10.87 17.37
CA LEU A 404 -10.72 10.32 17.85
C LEU A 404 -10.66 10.26 19.38
N ARG A 405 -11.02 11.34 20.08
CA ARG A 405 -11.07 11.37 21.55
C ARG A 405 -11.99 10.28 22.08
N ASP A 406 -13.22 10.25 21.59
CA ASP A 406 -14.25 9.36 22.11
C ASP A 406 -13.88 7.88 21.85
N GLY A 407 -13.22 7.57 20.72
CA GLY A 407 -12.69 6.25 20.43
C GLY A 407 -11.45 5.85 21.25
N ILE A 408 -10.47 6.75 21.40
CA ILE A 408 -9.21 6.50 22.13
C ILE A 408 -9.43 6.44 23.65
N PHE A 409 -10.43 7.17 24.16
CA PHE A 409 -10.79 7.21 25.57
C PHE A 409 -12.12 6.49 25.90
N ARG A 410 -12.60 5.60 25.02
CA ARG A 410 -13.87 4.89 25.18
C ARG A 410 -14.04 4.18 26.54
N GLU A 411 -12.94 3.77 27.17
CA GLU A 411 -12.94 3.15 28.50
C GLU A 411 -13.47 4.09 29.60
N LEU A 412 -13.41 5.41 29.36
CA LEU A 412 -13.88 6.46 30.26
C LEU A 412 -15.34 6.87 30.00
N ALA A 413 -15.99 6.31 28.96
CA ALA A 413 -17.36 6.66 28.61
C ALA A 413 -18.41 6.15 29.62
N GLN A 414 -18.04 5.16 30.44
CA GLN A 414 -18.90 4.59 31.48
C GLN A 414 -18.40 4.98 32.89
N LEU A 415 -19.32 5.02 33.85
CA LEU A 415 -19.02 5.27 35.26
C LEU A 415 -19.49 4.09 36.12
N PRO A 416 -18.58 3.38 36.82
CA PRO A 416 -17.12 3.60 36.89
C PRO A 416 -16.41 3.27 35.56
N PRO A 417 -15.23 3.85 35.29
CA PRO A 417 -14.46 3.55 34.09
C PRO A 417 -14.08 2.07 34.00
N ALA A 418 -13.95 1.57 32.76
CA ALA A 418 -13.40 0.24 32.52
C ALA A 418 -11.88 0.22 32.77
N SER A 419 -11.33 -0.97 33.03
CA SER A 419 -9.87 -1.15 33.11
C SER A 419 -9.21 -0.79 31.78
N VAL A 420 -8.13 -0.01 31.82
CA VAL A 420 -7.38 0.40 30.63
C VAL A 420 -6.13 -0.45 30.50
N SER A 421 -6.00 -1.23 29.43
CA SER A 421 -4.84 -2.11 29.20
C SER A 421 -3.53 -1.33 28.97
N LEU A 422 -2.37 -2.01 29.00
CA LEU A 422 -1.09 -1.38 28.70
C LEU A 422 -1.06 -0.75 27.29
N TYR A 423 -1.61 -1.43 26.29
CA TYR A 423 -1.67 -0.93 24.90
C TYR A 423 -2.50 0.35 24.82
N ARG A 424 -3.68 0.35 25.45
CA ARG A 424 -4.59 1.50 25.49
C ARG A 424 -4.00 2.68 26.25
N ARG A 425 -3.32 2.44 27.37
CA ARG A 425 -2.61 3.50 28.11
C ARG A 425 -1.51 4.15 27.28
N ASN A 426 -0.72 3.35 26.55
CA ASN A 426 0.32 3.86 25.65
C ASN A 426 -0.29 4.71 24.53
N LEU A 427 -1.38 4.26 23.93
CA LEU A 427 -2.09 5.01 22.88
C LEU A 427 -2.67 6.34 23.38
N GLN A 428 -3.34 6.34 24.54
CA GLN A 428 -3.88 7.56 25.15
C GLN A 428 -2.77 8.58 25.46
N ARG A 429 -1.63 8.10 25.97
CA ARG A 429 -0.46 8.96 26.20
C ARG A 429 0.08 9.51 24.89
N ALA A 430 0.23 8.68 23.86
CA ALA A 430 0.70 9.11 22.54
C ALA A 430 -0.21 10.17 21.90
N PHE A 431 -1.53 10.08 22.12
CA PHE A 431 -2.48 11.09 21.64
C PHE A 431 -2.33 12.43 22.35
N VAL A 432 -2.24 12.42 23.68
CA VAL A 432 -1.98 13.64 24.48
C VAL A 432 -0.64 14.26 24.09
N GLU A 433 0.43 13.46 23.95
CA GLU A 433 1.76 13.92 23.56
C GLU A 433 1.77 14.51 22.14
N ALA A 434 1.04 13.91 21.19
CA ALA A 434 0.93 14.44 19.83
C ALA A 434 0.27 15.83 19.81
N LEU A 435 -0.83 16.01 20.54
CA LEU A 435 -1.51 17.31 20.64
C LEU A 435 -0.68 18.35 21.41
N ALA A 436 0.00 17.94 22.48
CA ALA A 436 0.91 18.80 23.23
C ALA A 436 2.05 19.33 22.34
N GLY A 437 2.68 18.46 21.54
CA GLY A 437 3.77 18.86 20.65
C GLY A 437 3.37 19.90 19.59
N VAL A 438 2.10 19.91 19.16
CA VAL A 438 1.54 20.91 18.23
C VAL A 438 1.39 22.28 18.91
N ILE A 439 1.04 22.30 20.20
CA ILE A 439 0.93 23.53 20.98
C ILE A 439 2.33 24.09 21.27
N GLU A 440 3.28 23.24 21.64
CA GLU A 440 4.67 23.64 21.94
C GLU A 440 5.41 24.19 20.71
N ASN A 441 5.06 23.73 19.51
CA ASN A 441 5.71 24.14 18.26
C ASN A 441 4.64 24.56 17.22
N PRO A 442 3.94 25.69 17.44
CA PRO A 442 2.81 26.07 16.61
C PRO A 442 3.27 26.60 15.25
N GLU A 443 2.60 26.17 14.18
CA GLU A 443 2.74 26.80 12.88
C GLU A 443 1.88 28.08 12.82
N PRO A 444 2.44 29.27 12.53
CA PRO A 444 1.72 30.55 12.67
C PRO A 444 0.47 30.70 11.79
N ASP A 445 0.42 30.00 10.67
CA ASP A 445 -0.64 30.12 9.65
C ASP A 445 -1.65 28.95 9.71
N SER A 446 -1.70 28.21 10.83
CA SER A 446 -2.58 27.05 11.04
C SER A 446 -3.54 27.25 12.20
N ASP A 447 -4.79 26.78 12.03
CA ASP A 447 -5.76 26.69 13.14
C ASP A 447 -5.49 25.48 14.06
N TYR A 448 -4.58 24.58 13.67
CA TYR A 448 -4.36 23.32 14.36
C TYR A 448 -3.96 23.49 15.84
N PRO A 449 -3.06 24.42 16.23
CA PRO A 449 -2.75 24.64 17.65
C PRO A 449 -3.97 25.02 18.50
N ALA A 450 -4.90 25.79 17.96
CA ALA A 450 -6.13 26.18 18.66
C ALA A 450 -7.06 24.97 18.87
N PHE A 451 -7.23 24.12 17.84
CA PHE A 451 -8.00 22.88 17.96
C PHE A 451 -7.33 21.88 18.89
N ALA A 452 -6.00 21.74 18.85
CA ALA A 452 -5.26 20.88 19.77
C ALA A 452 -5.46 21.33 21.23
N ARG A 453 -5.39 22.64 21.51
CA ARG A 453 -5.67 23.21 22.83
C ARG A 453 -7.11 22.96 23.28
N ALA A 454 -8.10 23.09 22.40
CA ALA A 454 -9.49 22.77 22.70
C ALA A 454 -9.69 21.27 23.01
N GLU A 455 -9.00 20.41 22.28
CA GLU A 455 -9.09 18.96 22.46
C GLU A 455 -8.44 18.51 23.78
N LEU A 456 -7.24 19.01 24.10
CA LEU A 456 -6.59 18.75 25.39
C LEU A 456 -7.47 19.21 26.58
N ASN A 457 -8.15 20.34 26.46
CA ASN A 457 -9.10 20.79 27.48
C ASN A 457 -10.30 19.83 27.62
N SER A 458 -10.81 19.29 26.51
CA SER A 458 -11.91 18.32 26.51
C SER A 458 -11.48 17.00 27.16
N ILE A 459 -10.29 16.51 26.85
CA ILE A 459 -9.70 15.33 27.49
C ILE A 459 -9.51 15.57 28.98
N ARG A 460 -8.98 16.73 29.40
CA ARG A 460 -8.82 17.08 30.82
C ARG A 460 -10.15 17.04 31.59
N ALA A 461 -11.23 17.55 30.99
CA ALA A 461 -12.57 17.50 31.59
C ALA A 461 -13.10 16.06 31.71
N MET A 462 -12.82 15.21 30.71
CA MET A 462 -13.16 13.78 30.73
C MET A 462 -12.42 13.04 31.86
N LEU A 463 -11.10 13.28 31.99
CA LEU A 463 -10.26 12.68 33.04
C LEU A 463 -10.70 13.10 34.44
N ALA A 464 -11.12 14.36 34.64
CA ALA A 464 -11.64 14.85 35.91
C ALA A 464 -12.96 14.16 36.31
N SER A 465 -13.81 13.84 35.32
CA SER A 465 -15.11 13.19 35.53
C SER A 465 -14.99 11.70 35.88
N ALA A 466 -13.91 11.05 35.43
CA ALA A 466 -13.66 9.61 35.61
C ALA A 466 -13.31 9.17 37.06
N ARG A 467 -13.30 10.08 38.04
CA ARG A 467 -12.92 9.84 39.45
C ARG A 467 -11.54 9.17 39.63
N GLN A 468 -10.50 9.99 39.69
CA GLN A 468 -9.10 9.55 39.85
C GLN A 468 -8.77 8.82 41.17
N ASP A 469 -9.71 8.72 42.11
CA ASP A 469 -9.50 8.23 43.48
C ASP A 469 -10.17 6.87 43.75
N ASP A 470 -10.46 6.08 42.71
CA ASP A 470 -10.89 4.69 42.89
C ASP A 470 -9.70 3.82 43.31
N GLU A 471 -9.62 3.46 44.59
CA GLU A 471 -8.58 2.60 45.15
C GLU A 471 -8.61 1.15 44.62
N SER A 472 -9.64 0.76 43.88
CA SER A 472 -9.78 -0.60 43.34
C SER A 472 -8.90 -0.89 42.12
N ASP A 473 -8.45 0.13 41.38
CA ASP A 473 -7.47 0.03 40.30
C ASP A 473 -6.40 1.14 40.41
N ALA A 474 -5.38 0.86 41.21
CA ALA A 474 -4.25 1.77 41.41
C ALA A 474 -3.50 2.11 40.12
N THR A 475 -3.47 1.21 39.14
CA THR A 475 -2.77 1.45 37.87
C THR A 475 -3.53 2.46 37.02
N LEU A 476 -4.85 2.31 36.93
CA LEU A 476 -5.71 3.27 36.26
C LEU A 476 -5.60 4.66 36.91
N SER A 477 -5.69 4.74 38.24
CA SER A 477 -5.56 6.01 38.98
C SER A 477 -4.25 6.74 38.66
N VAL A 478 -3.11 6.03 38.69
CA VAL A 478 -1.80 6.60 38.34
C VAL A 478 -1.76 7.09 36.90
N HIS A 479 -2.32 6.32 35.97
CA HIS A 479 -2.36 6.70 34.55
C HIS A 479 -3.18 7.96 34.29
N LEU A 480 -4.39 8.06 34.85
CA LEU A 480 -5.25 9.24 34.66
C LEU A 480 -4.62 10.52 35.26
N ARG A 481 -3.90 10.39 36.38
CA ARG A 481 -3.14 11.49 36.99
C ARG A 481 -1.94 11.90 36.13
N ASP A 482 -1.18 10.95 35.59
CA ASP A 482 -0.08 11.21 34.64
C ASP A 482 -0.57 11.97 33.41
N LEU A 483 -1.66 11.53 32.78
CA LEU A 483 -2.25 12.25 31.65
C LEU A 483 -2.70 13.67 32.04
N THR A 484 -3.34 13.83 33.20
CA THR A 484 -3.78 15.16 33.68
C THR A 484 -2.59 16.10 33.87
N ALA A 485 -1.49 15.61 34.43
CA ALA A 485 -0.27 16.40 34.64
C ALA A 485 0.34 16.84 33.31
N ARG A 486 0.47 15.93 32.34
CA ARG A 486 0.99 16.22 30.99
C ARG A 486 0.15 17.24 30.25
N ILE A 487 -1.18 17.11 30.33
CA ILE A 487 -2.09 18.08 29.72
C ILE A 487 -1.93 19.46 30.38
N THR A 488 -1.79 19.50 31.70
CA THR A 488 -1.60 20.76 32.43
C THR A 488 -0.29 21.44 32.03
N GLU A 489 0.80 20.68 31.99
CA GLU A 489 2.11 21.18 31.53
C GLU A 489 2.05 21.74 30.11
N ALA A 490 1.43 21.02 29.17
CA ALA A 490 1.29 21.47 27.79
C ALA A 490 0.42 22.73 27.63
N LEU A 491 -0.60 22.90 28.47
CA LEU A 491 -1.49 24.06 28.42
C LEU A 491 -0.87 25.30 29.07
N ASP A 492 -0.02 25.10 30.09
CA ASP A 492 0.63 26.15 30.88
C ASP A 492 1.95 26.65 30.23
N ALA A 493 2.55 25.89 29.30
CA ALA A 493 3.81 26.26 28.63
C ALA A 493 3.74 27.51 27.73
N ASP A 494 2.53 28.04 27.46
CA ASP A 494 2.27 29.23 26.64
C ASP A 494 1.94 30.50 27.47
N ASP A 495 1.88 30.41 28.81
CA ASP A 495 1.74 31.56 29.73
C ASP A 495 3.12 32.01 30.28
#